data_AF-A0A948F985-F1
#
_entry.id   AF-A0A948F985-F1
#
_cell.length_a   1.000
_cell.length_b   1.000
_cell.length_c   1.000
_cell.angle_alpha   90.00
_cell.angle_beta   90.00
_cell.angle_gamma   90.00
#
_symmetry.space_group_name_H-M   'P 1'
#
loop_
_entity.id
_entity.type
_entity.pdbx_description
1 polymer ?
#
loop_
_entity_poly.entity_id
_entity_poly.type
_entity_poly.pdbx_seq_one_letter_code
_entity_poly.pdbx_strand_id
1 'polypeptide(L)'
;MVTEKSSSASQGVDLLKHPILPIARIVQFLYLALPSTSVDSVLDELTEPVETVSAVYPAPGEILRPYLPILKNFEMLKKAEKVPWIILNEQYEQEDVFEAISLMVGQQIITRELETINSQLCGPCRCDLCCVGPSNEMQQDFFEIPLAADEINLFDLPCIDTAESRNLSALTEPPFSPDNIPFYKNPQALYHWKTGWSIILPKETACPHLDRTSGGCVIYDQRPVTCRRPQIFPYLLEPLPDRNRDENGTVVPAYVARKKILAIWDCPHVQEFKQEIAEYAEMCELEPVFKKNKG
;
A
#
# COMPACT_ATOMS: atom_id res chain seq x y z
N MET A 1 -7.38 13.97 28.83
CA MET A 1 -6.37 14.99 28.50
C MET A 1 -6.33 15.05 26.98
N VAL A 2 -6.70 16.19 26.40
CA VAL A 2 -6.53 16.43 24.96
C VAL A 2 -5.04 16.68 24.78
N THR A 3 -4.30 15.66 24.36
CA THR A 3 -2.92 15.82 23.92
C THR A 3 -2.94 16.78 22.74
N GLU A 4 -2.20 17.89 22.83
CA GLU A 4 -1.96 18.79 21.72
C GLU A 4 -1.46 17.94 20.54
N LYS A 5 -2.26 17.86 19.47
CA LYS A 5 -1.87 17.15 18.24
C LYS A 5 -0.54 17.73 17.77
N SER A 6 0.43 16.85 17.52
CA SER A 6 1.78 17.23 17.10
C SER A 6 1.73 18.15 15.88
N SER A 7 2.21 19.39 16.02
CA SER A 7 2.25 20.39 14.92
C SER A 7 3.05 19.89 13.70
N SER A 8 3.97 18.95 13.92
CA SER A 8 4.78 18.31 12.88
C SER A 8 4.05 17.30 11.99
N ALA A 9 2.86 16.82 12.37
CA ALA A 9 2.06 15.89 11.54
C ALA A 9 0.99 16.60 10.69
N SER A 10 0.92 17.94 10.75
CA SER A 10 -0.10 18.76 10.08
C SER A 10 -0.27 18.45 8.60
N GLN A 11 0.83 18.29 7.85
CA GLN A 11 0.76 17.98 6.42
C GLN A 11 0.07 16.64 6.12
N GLY A 12 0.35 15.59 6.90
CA GLY A 12 -0.29 14.29 6.71
C GLY A 12 -1.78 14.32 7.07
N VAL A 13 -2.14 15.05 8.11
CA VAL A 13 -3.53 15.27 8.52
C VAL A 13 -4.30 16.09 7.48
N ASP A 14 -3.67 17.10 6.89
CA ASP A 14 -4.30 17.91 5.84
C ASP A 14 -4.55 17.08 4.58
N LEU A 15 -3.64 16.16 4.23
CA LEU A 15 -3.87 15.21 3.13
C LEU A 15 -5.03 14.24 3.42
N LEU A 16 -5.17 13.75 4.66
CA LEU A 16 -6.34 12.93 5.05
C LEU A 16 -7.68 13.64 4.84
N LYS A 17 -7.70 14.98 4.89
CA LYS A 17 -8.90 15.79 4.66
C LYS A 17 -9.22 16.04 3.19
N HIS A 18 -8.30 15.73 2.27
CA HIS A 18 -8.44 16.00 0.84
C HIS A 18 -8.19 14.75 -0.01
N PRO A 19 -9.00 13.67 0.18
CA PRO A 19 -8.81 12.42 -0.54
C PRO A 19 -8.94 12.59 -2.06
N ILE A 20 -8.05 11.96 -2.82
CA ILE A 20 -8.06 12.04 -4.28
C ILE A 20 -9.18 11.19 -4.92
N LEU A 21 -9.62 10.11 -4.27
CA LEU A 21 -10.56 9.17 -4.87
C LEU A 21 -11.89 9.79 -5.34
N PRO A 22 -12.57 10.67 -4.56
CA PRO A 22 -13.83 11.29 -4.99
C PRO A 22 -13.70 12.08 -6.30
N ILE A 23 -12.65 12.89 -6.44
CA ILE A 23 -12.44 13.67 -7.67
C ILE A 23 -12.01 12.79 -8.85
N ALA A 24 -11.33 11.66 -8.59
CA ALA A 24 -11.04 10.67 -9.63
C ALA A 24 -12.32 9.99 -10.16
N ARG A 25 -13.30 9.73 -9.28
CA ARG A 25 -14.62 9.20 -9.70
C ARG A 25 -15.41 10.23 -10.52
N ILE A 26 -15.31 11.52 -10.19
CA ILE A 26 -15.88 12.58 -11.04
C ILE A 26 -15.26 12.53 -12.44
N VAL A 27 -13.95 12.35 -12.57
CA VAL A 27 -13.29 12.17 -13.88
C VAL A 27 -13.81 10.95 -14.61
N GLN A 28 -14.03 9.82 -13.93
CA GLN A 28 -14.67 8.64 -14.54
C GLN A 28 -16.05 8.97 -15.12
N PHE A 29 -16.91 9.64 -14.35
CA PHE A 29 -18.23 10.04 -14.80
C PHE A 29 -18.18 11.01 -15.98
N LEU A 30 -17.32 12.03 -15.90
CA LEU A 30 -17.15 13.01 -16.99
C LEU A 30 -16.62 12.35 -18.25
N TYR A 31 -15.63 11.46 -18.12
CA TYR A 31 -15.12 10.70 -19.27
C TYR A 31 -16.25 9.93 -19.96
N LEU A 32 -17.14 9.28 -19.21
CA LEU A 32 -18.26 8.55 -19.80
C LEU A 32 -19.36 9.44 -20.38
N ALA A 33 -19.66 10.56 -19.73
CA ALA A 33 -20.74 11.47 -20.12
C ALA A 33 -20.38 12.37 -21.30
N LEU A 34 -19.11 12.76 -21.42
CA LEU A 34 -18.64 13.69 -22.44
C LEU A 34 -18.17 12.94 -23.70
N PRO A 35 -18.25 13.58 -24.89
CA PRO A 35 -17.68 13.05 -26.13
C PRO A 35 -16.14 13.15 -26.17
N SER A 36 -15.48 13.02 -25.02
CA SER A 36 -14.02 13.04 -24.89
C SER A 36 -13.42 11.74 -25.44
N THR A 37 -12.30 11.87 -26.14
CA THR A 37 -11.55 10.74 -26.73
C THR A 37 -10.51 10.15 -25.78
N SER A 38 -10.17 10.87 -24.70
CA SER A 38 -9.17 10.45 -23.72
C SER A 38 -9.47 10.97 -22.32
N VAL A 39 -8.89 10.34 -21.31
CA VAL A 39 -8.94 10.86 -19.93
C VAL A 39 -8.12 12.15 -19.78
N ASP A 40 -7.04 12.29 -20.56
CA ASP A 40 -6.20 13.48 -20.54
C ASP A 40 -6.97 14.74 -20.96
N SER A 41 -7.79 14.64 -22.01
CA SER A 41 -8.69 15.73 -22.44
C SER A 41 -9.73 16.10 -21.37
N VAL A 42 -10.20 15.13 -20.56
CA VAL A 42 -11.11 15.43 -19.45
C VAL A 42 -10.39 16.23 -18.37
N LEU A 43 -9.12 15.91 -18.07
CA LEU A 43 -8.33 16.68 -17.12
C LEU A 43 -8.00 18.10 -17.63
N ASP A 44 -7.77 18.26 -18.94
CA ASP A 44 -7.57 19.58 -19.58
C ASP A 44 -8.81 20.47 -19.42
N GLU A 45 -10.01 19.88 -19.49
CA GLU A 45 -11.28 20.59 -19.38
C GLU A 45 -11.70 20.84 -17.91
N LEU A 46 -11.17 20.07 -16.96
CA LEU A 46 -11.49 20.16 -15.53
C LEU A 46 -10.76 21.32 -14.83
N THR A 47 -11.12 22.53 -15.24
CA THR A 47 -10.51 23.81 -14.81
C THR A 47 -11.24 24.49 -13.66
N GLU A 48 -12.54 24.22 -13.50
CA GLU A 48 -13.34 24.80 -12.43
C GLU A 48 -13.12 24.06 -11.09
N PRO A 49 -13.19 24.79 -9.95
CA PRO A 49 -13.14 24.16 -8.64
C PRO A 49 -14.22 23.09 -8.47
N VAL A 50 -13.83 21.97 -7.85
CA VAL A 50 -14.75 20.89 -7.48
C VAL A 50 -14.92 20.88 -5.97
N GLU A 51 -16.17 20.99 -5.52
CA GLU A 51 -16.54 20.83 -4.11
C GLU A 51 -17.14 19.44 -3.91
N THR A 52 -16.58 18.69 -2.97
CA THR A 52 -17.19 17.48 -2.43
C THR A 52 -17.85 17.81 -1.09
N VAL A 53 -18.54 16.85 -0.49
CA VAL A 53 -19.15 17.01 0.85
C VAL A 53 -18.14 17.46 1.91
N SER A 54 -16.85 17.19 1.69
CA SER A 54 -15.82 17.29 2.71
C SER A 54 -14.61 18.17 2.34
N ALA A 55 -14.42 18.51 1.06
CA ALA A 55 -13.25 19.23 0.60
C ALA A 55 -13.52 20.05 -0.66
N VAL A 56 -12.73 21.11 -0.85
CA VAL A 56 -12.73 21.93 -2.06
C VAL A 56 -11.41 21.74 -2.79
N TYR A 57 -11.48 21.38 -4.07
CA TYR A 57 -10.35 21.18 -4.96
C TYR A 57 -10.31 22.35 -5.95
N PRO A 58 -9.48 23.37 -5.74
CA PRO A 58 -9.49 24.58 -6.57
C PRO A 58 -8.96 24.37 -7.99
N ALA A 59 -8.09 23.38 -8.18
CA ALA A 59 -7.50 23.04 -9.49
C ALA A 59 -7.46 21.51 -9.66
N PRO A 60 -8.63 20.85 -9.76
CA PRO A 60 -8.73 19.39 -9.71
C PRO A 60 -8.00 18.69 -10.87
N GLY A 61 -7.97 19.29 -12.07
CA GLY A 61 -7.18 18.78 -13.20
C GLY A 61 -5.69 18.67 -12.86
N GLU A 62 -5.10 19.74 -12.31
CA GLU A 62 -3.69 19.78 -11.88
C GLU A 62 -3.41 18.81 -10.72
N ILE A 63 -4.31 18.74 -9.75
CA ILE A 63 -4.22 17.81 -8.60
C ILE A 63 -4.21 16.35 -9.08
N LEU A 64 -4.96 16.04 -10.15
CA LEU A 64 -5.06 14.69 -10.71
C LEU A 64 -3.98 14.35 -11.74
N ARG A 65 -3.22 15.33 -12.27
CA ARG A 65 -2.14 15.07 -13.24
C ARG A 65 -1.12 14.02 -12.78
N PRO A 66 -0.64 14.03 -11.52
CA PRO A 66 0.27 13.00 -11.06
C PRO A 66 -0.32 11.58 -11.17
N TYR A 67 -1.64 11.45 -11.12
CA TYR A 67 -2.39 10.18 -11.19
C TYR A 67 -2.79 9.80 -12.62
N LEU A 68 -2.51 10.63 -13.64
CA LEU A 68 -2.89 10.36 -15.03
C LEU A 68 -2.55 8.94 -15.53
N PRO A 69 -1.37 8.35 -15.25
CA PRO A 69 -1.08 6.98 -15.67
C PRO A 69 -2.08 5.94 -15.12
N ILE A 70 -2.58 6.16 -13.90
CA ILE A 70 -3.59 5.30 -13.25
C ILE A 70 -4.97 5.60 -13.84
N LEU A 71 -5.33 6.88 -13.99
CA LEU A 71 -6.63 7.32 -14.48
C LEU A 71 -6.90 6.89 -15.94
N LYS A 72 -5.85 6.76 -16.76
CA LYS A 72 -5.97 6.24 -18.14
C LYS A 72 -6.62 4.86 -18.24
N ASN A 73 -6.63 4.07 -17.17
CA ASN A 73 -7.36 2.79 -17.15
C ASN A 73 -8.88 2.99 -17.34
N PHE A 74 -9.45 4.16 -17.03
CA PHE A 74 -10.86 4.45 -17.34
C PHE A 74 -11.15 4.43 -18.85
N GLU A 75 -10.15 4.58 -19.72
CA GLU A 75 -10.38 4.56 -21.16
C GLU A 75 -10.92 3.21 -21.66
N MET A 76 -10.63 2.13 -20.94
CA MET A 76 -11.14 0.77 -21.19
C MET A 76 -12.66 0.67 -21.02
N LEU A 77 -13.33 1.68 -20.44
CA LEU A 77 -14.79 1.71 -20.35
C LEU A 77 -15.47 2.02 -21.68
N LYS A 78 -14.78 2.72 -22.60
CA LYS A 78 -15.31 3.05 -23.94
C LYS A 78 -14.75 2.15 -25.03
N LYS A 79 -13.52 1.67 -24.86
CA LYS A 79 -12.89 0.71 -25.76
C LYS A 79 -13.37 -0.66 -25.30
N ALA A 80 -14.03 -1.46 -26.14
CA ALA A 80 -14.54 -2.79 -25.79
C ALA A 80 -13.41 -3.82 -25.55
N GLU A 81 -12.45 -3.45 -24.71
CA GLU A 81 -11.23 -4.17 -24.38
C GLU A 81 -11.49 -5.08 -23.18
N LYS A 82 -10.82 -6.24 -23.18
CA LYS A 82 -10.84 -7.14 -22.04
C LYS A 82 -9.98 -6.55 -20.93
N VAL A 83 -10.51 -6.52 -19.71
CA VAL A 83 -9.73 -6.13 -18.53
C VAL A 83 -8.65 -7.18 -18.22
N PRO A 84 -7.39 -6.78 -17.92
CA PRO A 84 -6.31 -7.72 -17.65
C PRO A 84 -6.28 -8.20 -16.19
N TRP A 85 -7.44 -8.26 -15.54
CA TRP A 85 -7.64 -8.72 -14.17
C TRP A 85 -9.05 -9.29 -13.99
N ILE A 86 -9.19 -10.15 -12.99
CA ILE A 86 -10.49 -10.65 -12.53
C ILE A 86 -10.77 -10.00 -11.19
N ILE A 87 -11.94 -9.38 -11.04
CA ILE A 87 -12.39 -8.84 -9.76
C ILE A 87 -13.69 -9.54 -9.40
N LEU A 88 -13.71 -10.12 -8.21
CA LEU A 88 -14.85 -10.81 -7.64
C LEU A 88 -15.44 -9.99 -6.50
N ASN A 89 -16.75 -10.05 -6.30
CA ASN A 89 -17.41 -9.49 -5.13
C ASN A 89 -17.17 -10.37 -3.88
N GLU A 90 -17.74 -9.98 -2.73
CA GLU A 90 -17.62 -10.76 -1.48
C GLU A 90 -18.28 -12.14 -1.54
N GLN A 91 -19.19 -12.36 -2.50
CA GLN A 91 -19.84 -13.64 -2.79
C GLN A 91 -19.06 -14.49 -3.80
N TYR A 92 -17.88 -14.04 -4.23
CA TYR A 92 -17.02 -14.68 -5.25
C TYR A 92 -17.63 -14.72 -6.66
N GLU A 93 -18.56 -13.83 -6.95
CA GLU A 93 -19.12 -13.64 -8.28
C GLU A 93 -18.33 -12.54 -8.98
N GLN A 94 -18.17 -12.64 -10.31
CA GLN A 94 -17.39 -11.65 -11.05
C GLN A 94 -18.13 -10.32 -11.14
N GLU A 95 -17.44 -9.23 -10.80
CA GLU A 95 -17.94 -7.87 -10.97
C GLU A 95 -18.07 -7.51 -12.45
N ASP A 96 -18.98 -6.57 -12.75
CA ASP A 96 -19.06 -6.01 -14.09
C ASP A 96 -17.81 -5.19 -14.44
N VAL A 97 -17.62 -4.92 -15.73
CA VAL A 97 -16.43 -4.22 -16.24
C VAL A 97 -16.31 -2.81 -15.65
N PHE A 98 -17.42 -2.12 -15.42
CA PHE A 98 -17.42 -0.79 -14.85
C PHE A 98 -16.90 -0.83 -13.41
N GLU A 99 -17.47 -1.68 -12.57
CA GLU A 99 -17.06 -1.81 -11.17
C GLU A 99 -15.63 -2.35 -11.02
N ALA A 100 -15.25 -3.32 -11.85
CA ALA A 100 -13.88 -3.86 -11.87
C ALA A 100 -12.84 -2.77 -12.17
N ILE A 101 -13.08 -1.91 -13.18
CA ILE A 101 -12.16 -0.82 -13.49
C ILE A 101 -12.15 0.23 -12.37
N SER A 102 -13.32 0.60 -11.84
CA SER A 102 -13.45 1.53 -10.69
C SER A 102 -12.63 1.08 -9.50
N LEU A 103 -12.75 -0.19 -9.11
CA LEU A 103 -12.05 -0.77 -7.97
C LEU A 103 -10.54 -0.84 -8.19
N MET A 104 -10.09 -1.22 -9.39
CA MET A 104 -8.66 -1.28 -9.71
C MET A 104 -8.02 0.11 -9.69
N VAL A 105 -8.67 1.09 -10.33
CA VAL A 105 -8.21 2.48 -10.30
C VAL A 105 -8.21 3.02 -8.87
N GLY A 106 -9.27 2.75 -8.11
CA GLY A 106 -9.36 3.18 -6.72
C GLY A 106 -8.25 2.59 -5.84
N GLN A 107 -7.99 1.27 -5.96
CA GLN A 107 -6.90 0.60 -5.25
C GLN A 107 -5.56 1.29 -5.54
N GLN A 108 -5.27 1.60 -6.81
CA GLN A 108 -4.00 2.22 -7.22
C GLN A 108 -3.87 3.68 -6.73
N ILE A 109 -4.94 4.48 -6.82
CA ILE A 109 -4.96 5.86 -6.32
C ILE A 109 -4.68 5.91 -4.83
N ILE A 110 -5.45 5.13 -4.06
CA ILE A 110 -5.34 5.12 -2.59
C ILE A 110 -3.98 4.55 -2.17
N THR A 111 -3.45 3.54 -2.87
CA THR A 111 -2.09 3.04 -2.60
C THR A 111 -1.08 4.17 -2.66
N ARG A 112 -1.09 4.95 -3.73
CA ARG A 112 -0.14 6.05 -3.93
C ARG A 112 -0.37 7.21 -2.95
N GLU A 113 -1.63 7.53 -2.66
CA GLU A 113 -1.98 8.57 -1.69
C GLU A 113 -1.54 8.20 -0.27
N LEU A 114 -1.87 6.98 0.18
CA LEU A 114 -1.49 6.49 1.50
C LEU A 114 0.03 6.32 1.66
N GLU A 115 0.78 6.03 0.61
CA GLU A 115 2.26 6.11 0.65
C GLU A 115 2.74 7.50 1.09
N THR A 116 2.13 8.56 0.56
CA THR A 116 2.47 9.95 0.92
C THR A 116 1.98 10.29 2.32
N ILE A 117 0.71 9.99 2.63
CA ILE A 117 0.11 10.26 3.94
C ILE A 117 0.88 9.55 5.06
N ASN A 118 1.12 8.24 4.92
CA ASN A 118 1.85 7.48 5.93
C ASN A 118 3.27 8.02 6.13
N SER A 119 3.93 8.49 5.05
CA SER A 119 5.24 9.14 5.15
C SER A 119 5.20 10.41 6.01
N GLN A 120 4.17 11.23 5.85
CA GLN A 120 4.03 12.49 6.59
C GLN A 120 3.58 12.28 8.04
N LEU A 121 2.76 11.25 8.30
CA LEU A 121 2.29 10.92 9.65
C LEU A 121 3.35 10.17 10.47
N CYS A 122 4.14 9.29 9.84
CA CYS A 122 5.07 8.42 10.54
C CYS A 122 6.36 9.14 10.99
N GLY A 123 6.93 10.01 10.16
CA GLY A 123 8.20 10.69 10.43
C GLY A 123 8.27 11.37 11.81
N PRO A 124 7.25 12.15 12.20
CA PRO A 124 7.18 12.79 13.52
C PRO A 124 7.12 11.83 14.71
N CYS A 125 6.57 10.62 14.54
CA CYS A 125 6.31 9.69 15.64
C CYS A 125 7.55 8.96 16.14
N ARG A 126 8.62 8.87 15.34
CA ARG A 126 9.86 8.15 15.65
C ARG A 126 9.61 6.75 16.25
N CYS A 127 8.66 6.01 15.67
CA CYS A 127 8.34 4.66 16.11
C CYS A 127 9.23 3.63 15.41
N ASP A 128 9.52 2.54 16.12
CA ASP A 128 10.39 1.45 15.66
C ASP A 128 9.60 0.21 15.20
N LEU A 129 8.26 0.25 15.27
CA LEU A 129 7.37 -0.91 15.09
C LEU A 129 7.63 -1.70 13.78
N CYS A 130 7.90 -1.00 12.68
CA CYS A 130 8.20 -1.60 11.37
C CYS A 130 9.70 -1.87 11.14
N CYS A 131 10.55 -1.46 12.07
CA CYS A 131 12.00 -1.56 12.00
C CYS A 131 12.58 -2.63 12.93
N VAL A 132 11.75 -3.31 13.73
CA VAL A 132 12.20 -4.35 14.67
C VAL A 132 11.60 -5.72 14.32
N GLY A 133 12.41 -6.76 14.52
CA GLY A 133 11.96 -8.14 14.46
C GLY A 133 10.95 -8.46 15.58
N PRO A 134 10.35 -9.66 15.55
CA PRO A 134 9.45 -10.09 16.62
C PRO A 134 10.17 -10.16 17.98
N SER A 135 9.44 -9.99 19.08
CA SER A 135 10.00 -10.30 20.40
C SER A 135 10.00 -11.80 20.65
N ASN A 136 10.72 -12.25 21.67
CA ASN A 136 10.74 -13.66 22.08
C ASN A 136 9.35 -14.21 22.44
N GLU A 137 8.46 -13.36 22.93
CA GLU A 137 7.09 -13.70 23.32
C GLU A 137 6.14 -13.86 22.12
N MET A 138 6.50 -13.34 20.95
CA MET A 138 5.68 -13.43 19.74
C MET A 138 5.79 -14.81 19.10
N GLN A 139 4.71 -15.25 18.45
CA GLN A 139 4.68 -16.53 17.73
C GLN A 139 5.51 -16.51 16.44
N GLN A 140 5.64 -15.35 15.81
CA GLN A 140 6.42 -15.18 14.58
C GLN A 140 7.91 -15.29 14.87
N ASP A 141 8.63 -16.08 14.06
CA ASP A 141 10.08 -16.27 14.21
C ASP A 141 10.92 -15.16 13.57
N PHE A 142 10.35 -14.45 12.59
CA PHE A 142 11.00 -13.34 11.90
C PHE A 142 9.98 -12.33 11.38
N PHE A 143 10.49 -11.17 10.97
CA PHE A 143 9.78 -10.17 10.20
C PHE A 143 10.50 -9.96 8.86
N GLU A 144 9.74 -9.97 7.76
CA GLU A 144 10.26 -9.80 6.40
C GLU A 144 10.00 -8.38 5.90
N ILE A 145 11.03 -7.75 5.32
CA ILE A 145 10.92 -6.47 4.63
C ILE A 145 11.27 -6.71 3.15
N PRO A 146 10.28 -6.89 2.27
CA PRO A 146 10.50 -6.98 0.83
C PRO A 146 11.20 -5.74 0.27
N LEU A 147 12.17 -5.96 -0.62
CA LEU A 147 12.99 -4.94 -1.28
C LEU A 147 12.90 -5.09 -2.80
N ALA A 148 12.94 -3.96 -3.50
CA ALA A 148 13.27 -3.92 -4.92
C ALA A 148 14.76 -4.24 -5.14
N ALA A 149 15.11 -4.66 -6.36
CA ALA A 149 16.46 -5.10 -6.70
C ALA A 149 17.53 -4.00 -6.54
N ASP A 150 17.15 -2.74 -6.74
CA ASP A 150 18.02 -1.57 -6.55
C ASP A 150 18.14 -1.15 -5.07
N GLU A 151 17.15 -1.49 -4.24
CA GLU A 151 17.10 -1.16 -2.81
C GLU A 151 18.04 -2.02 -1.95
N ILE A 152 18.54 -3.15 -2.47
CA ILE A 152 19.49 -4.01 -1.73
C ILE A 152 20.75 -3.25 -1.31
N ASN A 153 21.19 -2.30 -2.13
CA ASN A 153 22.41 -1.52 -1.90
C ASN A 153 22.25 -0.48 -0.78
N LEU A 154 21.03 -0.28 -0.28
CA LEU A 154 20.80 0.56 0.89
C LEU A 154 21.30 -0.11 2.18
N PHE A 155 21.50 -1.42 2.20
CA PHE A 155 21.79 -2.18 3.42
C PHE A 155 23.16 -2.86 3.36
N ASP A 156 24.00 -2.58 4.36
CA ASP A 156 25.26 -3.31 4.57
C ASP A 156 25.01 -4.59 5.38
N LEU A 157 24.38 -5.57 4.73
CA LEU A 157 24.02 -6.86 5.32
C LEU A 157 24.57 -8.01 4.49
N PRO A 158 24.84 -9.19 5.10
CA PRO A 158 25.19 -10.38 4.35
C PRO A 158 24.11 -10.72 3.30
N CYS A 159 24.55 -11.04 2.09
CA CYS A 159 23.68 -11.34 0.96
C CYS A 159 23.66 -12.83 0.66
N ILE A 160 22.51 -13.47 0.88
CA ILE A 160 22.28 -14.89 0.62
C ILE A 160 21.51 -15.04 -0.69
N ASP A 161 22.26 -15.36 -1.74
CA ASP A 161 21.76 -15.50 -3.09
C ASP A 161 22.25 -16.81 -3.70
N THR A 162 21.49 -17.87 -3.49
CA THR A 162 21.84 -19.23 -3.92
C THR A 162 20.78 -19.78 -4.86
N ALA A 163 21.12 -20.81 -5.63
CA ALA A 163 20.13 -21.49 -6.48
C ALA A 163 18.97 -22.07 -5.65
N GLU A 164 19.24 -22.50 -4.42
CA GLU A 164 18.22 -23.01 -3.50
C GLU A 164 17.30 -21.90 -3.00
N SER A 165 17.86 -20.81 -2.45
CA SER A 165 17.05 -19.70 -1.92
C SER A 165 16.12 -19.10 -2.98
N ARG A 166 16.58 -18.97 -4.23
CA ARG A 166 15.79 -18.46 -5.37
C ARG A 166 14.59 -19.34 -5.73
N ASN A 167 14.56 -20.60 -5.30
CA ASN A 167 13.45 -21.52 -5.55
C ASN A 167 12.47 -21.63 -4.36
N LEU A 168 12.79 -21.00 -3.23
CA LEU A 168 12.03 -21.03 -1.99
C LEU A 168 11.44 -19.65 -1.66
N SER A 169 10.52 -19.59 -0.71
CA SER A 169 10.07 -18.36 -0.05
C SER A 169 10.41 -18.40 1.44
N ALA A 170 10.36 -17.25 2.11
CA ALA A 170 10.54 -17.15 3.56
C ALA A 170 9.53 -18.01 4.36
N LEU A 171 8.40 -18.37 3.75
CA LEU A 171 7.33 -19.18 4.36
C LEU A 171 7.32 -20.64 3.88
N THR A 172 8.35 -21.07 3.13
CA THR A 172 8.41 -22.46 2.66
C THR A 172 8.77 -23.40 3.81
N GLU A 173 8.07 -24.53 3.89
CA GLU A 173 8.32 -25.60 4.86
C GLU A 173 8.86 -26.86 4.15
N PRO A 174 9.98 -27.46 4.62
CA PRO A 174 10.82 -27.01 5.73
C PRO A 174 11.57 -25.70 5.42
N PRO A 175 11.98 -24.93 6.45
CA PRO A 175 12.63 -23.63 6.24
C PRO A 175 14.00 -23.79 5.57
N PHE A 176 14.31 -22.85 4.69
CA PHE A 176 15.65 -22.74 4.12
C PHE A 176 16.70 -22.66 5.23
N SER A 177 17.72 -23.52 5.16
CA SER A 177 18.67 -23.71 6.26
C SER A 177 20.11 -23.61 5.75
N PRO A 178 20.61 -22.39 5.46
CA PRO A 178 22.01 -22.21 5.13
C PRO A 178 22.86 -22.75 6.28
N ASP A 179 23.87 -23.56 5.96
CA ASP A 179 24.74 -24.24 6.93
C ASP A 179 23.99 -25.10 7.97
N ASN A 180 22.86 -25.70 7.58
CA ASN A 180 21.99 -26.53 8.44
C ASN A 180 21.34 -25.76 9.62
N ILE A 181 21.27 -24.43 9.55
CA ILE A 181 20.60 -23.59 10.53
C ILE A 181 19.45 -22.86 9.83
N PRO A 182 18.19 -22.95 10.29
CA PRO A 182 17.09 -22.20 9.70
C PRO A 182 17.42 -20.73 9.55
N PHE A 183 17.13 -20.14 8.40
CA PHE A 183 17.55 -18.79 8.04
C PHE A 183 17.20 -17.75 9.12
N TYR A 184 16.02 -17.85 9.74
CA TYR A 184 15.55 -16.96 10.81
C TYR A 184 16.26 -17.14 12.16
N LYS A 185 17.16 -18.10 12.31
CA LYS A 185 18.03 -18.26 13.50
C LYS A 185 19.43 -17.69 13.30
N ASN A 186 19.77 -17.29 12.07
CA ASN A 186 21.01 -16.57 11.79
C ASN A 186 20.80 -15.07 12.04
N PRO A 187 21.87 -14.25 12.14
CA PRO A 187 21.74 -12.79 12.15
C PRO A 187 20.98 -12.26 10.92
N GLN A 188 20.46 -11.04 11.03
CA GLN A 188 19.77 -10.36 9.95
C GLN A 188 20.60 -10.34 8.65
N ALA A 189 19.96 -10.67 7.54
CA ALA A 189 20.58 -10.79 6.24
C ALA A 189 19.58 -10.49 5.12
N LEU A 190 20.13 -10.21 3.93
CA LEU A 190 19.39 -10.10 2.69
C LEU A 190 19.25 -11.49 2.08
N TYR A 191 18.04 -11.85 1.68
CA TYR A 191 17.77 -13.12 1.00
C TYR A 191 17.12 -12.87 -0.35
N HIS A 192 17.61 -13.59 -1.37
CA HIS A 192 16.96 -13.66 -2.67
C HIS A 192 16.04 -14.88 -2.71
N TRP A 193 14.75 -14.63 -2.53
CA TRP A 193 13.68 -15.62 -2.61
C TRP A 193 13.14 -15.73 -4.03
N LYS A 194 12.31 -16.76 -4.26
CA LYS A 194 11.45 -16.88 -5.44
C LYS A 194 10.56 -15.66 -5.65
N THR A 195 10.18 -14.98 -4.57
CA THR A 195 9.31 -13.79 -4.57
C THR A 195 10.08 -12.48 -4.72
N GLY A 196 11.41 -12.51 -4.79
CA GLY A 196 12.28 -11.33 -4.89
C GLY A 196 13.20 -11.19 -3.68
N TRP A 197 13.74 -9.98 -3.49
CA TRP A 197 14.65 -9.67 -2.39
C TRP A 197 13.89 -9.29 -1.12
N SER A 198 14.44 -9.64 0.03
CA SER A 198 13.96 -9.12 1.31
C SER A 198 15.06 -9.07 2.36
N ILE A 199 14.87 -8.23 3.36
CA ILE A 199 15.57 -8.32 4.64
C ILE A 199 14.78 -9.25 5.54
N ILE A 200 15.46 -10.20 6.15
CA ILE A 200 14.91 -10.97 7.27
C ILE A 200 15.41 -10.36 8.56
N LEU A 201 14.47 -9.96 9.43
CA LEU A 201 14.71 -9.55 10.82
C LEU A 201 14.26 -10.67 11.77
N PRO A 202 15.18 -11.54 12.23
CA PRO A 202 14.92 -12.52 13.29
C PRO A 202 14.37 -11.90 14.58
N LYS A 203 13.95 -12.76 15.51
CA LYS A 203 13.60 -12.35 16.87
C LYS A 203 14.69 -11.48 17.52
N GLU A 204 14.26 -10.42 18.21
CA GLU A 204 15.13 -9.47 18.95
C GLU A 204 16.18 -8.75 18.08
N THR A 205 15.99 -8.70 16.76
CA THR A 205 16.85 -7.94 15.84
C THR A 205 16.17 -6.65 15.38
N ALA A 206 16.92 -5.79 14.69
CA ALA A 206 16.39 -4.54 14.15
C ALA A 206 17.06 -4.19 12.82
N CYS A 207 16.32 -3.44 12.00
CA CYS A 207 16.84 -2.81 10.79
C CYS A 207 18.16 -2.09 11.11
N PRO A 208 19.23 -2.25 10.30
CA PRO A 208 20.53 -1.62 10.56
C PRO A 208 20.46 -0.09 10.52
N HIS A 209 19.41 0.47 9.91
CA HIS A 209 19.16 1.91 9.85
C HIS A 209 18.28 2.44 10.97
N LEU A 210 17.89 1.62 11.95
CA LEU A 210 17.18 2.08 13.12
C LEU A 210 18.16 2.75 14.11
N ASP A 211 18.00 4.04 14.34
CA ASP A 211 18.64 4.71 15.47
C ASP A 211 17.92 4.28 16.76
N ARG A 212 18.54 3.35 17.48
CA ARG A 212 18.02 2.83 18.75
C ARG A 212 17.93 3.90 19.86
N THR A 213 18.60 5.04 19.71
CA THR A 213 18.52 6.14 20.67
C THR A 213 17.29 6.99 20.44
N SER A 214 17.00 7.34 19.19
CA SER A 214 15.88 8.23 18.85
C SER A 214 14.61 7.52 18.42
N GLY A 215 14.67 6.22 18.11
CA GLY A 215 13.57 5.42 17.56
C GLY A 215 13.31 5.63 16.06
N GLY A 216 14.13 6.43 15.38
CA GLY A 216 13.93 6.83 13.97
C GLY A 216 14.76 6.05 12.96
N CYS A 217 14.30 6.01 11.72
CA CYS A 217 15.10 5.50 10.59
C CYS A 217 16.07 6.59 10.10
N VAL A 218 17.38 6.30 10.08
CA VAL A 218 18.41 7.28 9.68
C VAL A 218 18.43 7.56 8.18
N ILE A 219 17.88 6.67 7.36
CA ILE A 219 17.70 6.84 5.91
C ILE A 219 16.24 7.15 5.54
N TYR A 220 15.49 7.87 6.39
CA TYR A 220 14.04 8.01 6.26
C TYR A 220 13.59 8.38 4.83
N ASP A 221 14.18 9.38 4.19
CA ASP A 221 13.79 9.81 2.84
C ASP A 221 14.20 8.82 1.73
N GLN A 222 15.21 7.99 1.99
CA GLN A 222 15.74 7.00 1.05
C GLN A 222 15.22 5.59 1.34
N ARG A 223 14.38 5.42 2.37
CA ARG A 223 13.91 4.11 2.82
C ARG A 223 13.22 3.34 1.69
N PRO A 224 13.24 1.99 1.73
CA PRO A 224 12.58 1.15 0.74
C PRO A 224 11.11 1.51 0.55
N VAL A 225 10.56 1.26 -0.64
CA VAL A 225 9.14 1.48 -0.99
C VAL A 225 8.23 0.79 0.02
N THR A 226 8.54 -0.46 0.41
CA THR A 226 7.76 -1.18 1.43
C THR A 226 7.73 -0.43 2.77
N CYS A 227 8.85 0.19 3.16
CA CYS A 227 8.94 0.99 4.38
C CYS A 227 8.23 2.35 4.29
N ARG A 228 7.84 2.78 3.08
CA ARG A 228 7.00 3.98 2.85
C ARG A 228 5.50 3.69 2.95
N ARG A 229 5.12 2.41 3.05
CA ARG A 229 3.73 1.96 3.16
C ARG A 229 3.19 1.73 4.59
N PRO A 230 3.57 2.42 5.68
CA PRO A 230 3.25 1.88 6.99
C PRO A 230 1.91 2.38 7.57
N GLN A 231 1.12 1.40 8.02
CA GLN A 231 0.05 1.45 9.04
C GLN A 231 -1.34 1.90 8.60
N ILE A 232 -1.52 2.48 7.41
CA ILE A 232 -2.83 2.62 6.78
C ILE A 232 -2.71 2.05 5.37
N PHE A 233 -3.54 1.05 5.05
CA PHE A 233 -3.45 0.27 3.82
C PHE A 233 -4.73 0.37 3.00
N PRO A 234 -4.61 0.47 1.67
CA PRO A 234 -5.74 0.24 0.78
C PRO A 234 -6.10 -1.24 0.84
N TYR A 235 -7.35 -1.52 1.21
CA TYR A 235 -7.91 -2.86 1.18
C TYR A 235 -9.20 -2.84 0.35
N LEU A 236 -9.13 -2.25 -0.85
CA LEU A 236 -10.22 -2.31 -1.82
C LEU A 236 -10.22 -3.65 -2.53
N LEU A 237 -9.02 -4.16 -2.84
CA LEU A 237 -8.80 -5.42 -3.55
C LEU A 237 -7.86 -6.32 -2.75
N GLU A 238 -8.32 -7.51 -2.39
CA GLU A 238 -7.52 -8.58 -1.81
C GLU A 238 -7.08 -9.57 -2.89
N PRO A 239 -5.78 -9.86 -3.07
CA PRO A 239 -5.32 -10.84 -4.07
C PRO A 239 -5.86 -12.26 -3.83
N LEU A 240 -6.22 -12.96 -4.90
CA LEU A 240 -6.59 -14.39 -4.92
C LEU A 240 -5.68 -15.20 -5.86
N PRO A 241 -4.46 -15.56 -5.43
CA PRO A 241 -3.50 -16.28 -6.26
C PRO A 241 -4.05 -17.57 -6.87
N ASP A 242 -4.89 -18.30 -6.14
CA ASP A 242 -5.49 -19.57 -6.57
C ASP A 242 -6.50 -19.41 -7.72
N ARG A 243 -6.93 -18.18 -8.00
CA ARG A 243 -7.86 -17.83 -9.08
C ARG A 243 -7.21 -16.99 -10.17
N ASN A 244 -5.88 -16.96 -10.27
CA ASN A 244 -5.14 -16.19 -11.27
C ASN A 244 -5.25 -16.76 -12.71
N ARG A 245 -6.42 -17.19 -13.15
CA ARG A 245 -6.68 -17.69 -14.50
C ARG A 245 -8.05 -17.25 -14.97
N ASP A 246 -8.13 -16.76 -16.20
CA ASP A 246 -9.40 -16.47 -16.85
C ASP A 246 -10.09 -17.75 -17.36
N GLU A 247 -11.30 -17.58 -17.89
CA GLU A 247 -12.11 -18.64 -18.52
C GLU A 247 -11.39 -19.40 -19.65
N ASN A 248 -10.36 -18.78 -20.27
CA ASN A 248 -9.56 -19.36 -21.34
C ASN A 248 -8.25 -20.00 -20.82
N GLY A 249 -8.04 -20.02 -19.51
CA GLY A 249 -6.84 -20.56 -18.86
C GLY A 249 -5.63 -19.61 -18.88
N THR A 250 -5.79 -18.38 -19.37
CA THR A 250 -4.75 -17.35 -19.41
C THR A 250 -4.47 -16.86 -18.00
N VAL A 251 -3.18 -16.78 -17.63
CA VAL A 251 -2.80 -16.28 -16.30
C VAL A 251 -3.04 -14.77 -16.23
N VAL A 252 -4.03 -14.38 -15.42
CA VAL A 252 -4.36 -12.99 -15.11
C VAL A 252 -4.56 -12.84 -13.61
N PRO A 253 -4.16 -11.74 -12.99
CA PRO A 253 -4.33 -11.56 -11.56
C PRO A 253 -5.82 -11.51 -11.18
N ALA A 254 -6.19 -12.19 -10.11
CA ALA A 254 -7.53 -12.19 -9.54
C ALA A 254 -7.57 -11.54 -8.16
N TYR A 255 -8.66 -10.88 -7.85
CA TYR A 255 -8.88 -10.15 -6.59
C TYR A 255 -10.31 -10.32 -6.07
N VAL A 256 -10.50 -10.20 -4.75
CA VAL A 256 -11.82 -9.97 -4.12
C VAL A 256 -11.95 -8.50 -3.75
N ALA A 257 -13.08 -7.90 -4.10
CA ALA A 257 -13.50 -6.59 -3.65
C ALA A 257 -13.83 -6.61 -2.15
N ARG A 258 -13.15 -5.77 -1.39
CA ARG A 258 -13.29 -5.63 0.06
C ARG A 258 -13.77 -4.25 0.48
N LYS A 259 -13.50 -3.22 -0.33
CA LYS A 259 -13.95 -1.82 -0.13
C LYS A 259 -13.63 -1.27 1.28
N LYS A 260 -12.43 -1.57 1.77
CA LYS A 260 -11.97 -1.22 3.14
C LYS A 260 -10.67 -0.41 3.10
N ILE A 261 -10.41 0.29 4.20
CA ILE A 261 -9.08 0.79 4.60
C ILE A 261 -8.65 0.01 5.84
N LEU A 262 -7.49 -0.63 5.81
CA LEU A 262 -6.94 -1.33 6.96
C LEU A 262 -5.92 -0.45 7.68
N ALA A 263 -6.18 -0.11 8.94
CA ALA A 263 -5.27 0.66 9.77
C ALA A 263 -4.73 -0.17 10.94
N ILE A 264 -3.43 -0.09 11.20
CA ILE A 264 -2.76 -0.90 12.20
C ILE A 264 -2.78 -0.19 13.55
N TRP A 265 -3.61 -0.70 14.44
CA TRP A 265 -3.92 -0.10 15.74
C TRP A 265 -2.70 0.03 16.67
N ASP A 266 -1.69 -0.83 16.51
CA ASP A 266 -0.49 -0.78 17.34
C ASP A 266 0.43 0.40 16.97
N CYS A 267 0.13 1.13 15.91
CA CYS A 267 0.88 2.31 15.53
C CYS A 267 0.43 3.56 16.30
N PRO A 268 1.37 4.33 16.90
CA PRO A 268 1.05 5.58 17.60
C PRO A 268 0.26 6.59 16.77
N HIS A 269 0.61 6.84 15.50
CA HIS A 269 -0.13 7.81 14.68
C HIS A 269 -1.52 7.30 14.27
N VAL A 270 -1.70 5.98 14.12
CA VAL A 270 -3.03 5.42 13.85
C VAL A 270 -3.94 5.61 15.07
N GLN A 271 -3.39 5.49 16.28
CA GLN A 271 -4.15 5.78 17.50
C GLN A 271 -4.45 7.28 17.64
N GLU A 272 -3.47 8.14 17.37
CA GLU A 272 -3.60 9.60 17.46
C GLU A 272 -4.60 10.16 16.44
N PHE A 273 -4.54 9.71 15.18
CA PHE A 273 -5.34 10.21 14.06
C PHE A 273 -6.48 9.26 13.65
N LYS A 274 -6.93 8.41 14.58
CA LYS A 274 -8.00 7.42 14.32
C LYS A 274 -9.23 8.05 13.64
N GLN A 275 -9.64 9.22 14.11
CA GLN A 275 -10.83 9.90 13.63
C GLN A 275 -10.62 10.39 12.19
N GLU A 276 -9.50 11.05 11.91
CA GLU A 276 -9.17 11.52 10.56
C GLU A 276 -9.00 10.38 9.56
N ILE A 277 -8.48 9.23 10.00
CA ILE A 277 -8.38 8.03 9.17
C ILE A 277 -9.77 7.47 8.85
N ALA A 278 -10.68 7.46 9.83
CA ALA A 278 -12.06 7.03 9.62
C ALA A 278 -12.82 7.97 8.69
N GLU A 279 -12.65 9.29 8.87
CA GLU A 279 -13.21 10.32 7.98
C GLU A 279 -12.67 10.18 6.56
N TYR A 280 -11.36 9.96 6.40
CA TYR A 280 -10.75 9.70 5.10
C TYR A 280 -11.37 8.48 4.40
N ALA A 281 -11.55 7.38 5.15
CA ALA A 281 -12.20 6.18 4.61
C ALA A 281 -13.65 6.47 4.19
N GLU A 282 -14.42 7.17 5.02
CA GLU A 282 -15.81 7.56 4.72
C GLU A 282 -15.90 8.44 3.48
N MET A 283 -15.04 9.45 3.35
CA MET A 283 -14.97 10.31 2.17
C MET A 283 -14.62 9.54 0.89
N CYS A 284 -13.90 8.43 1.01
CA CYS A 284 -13.60 7.52 -0.09
C CYS A 284 -14.69 6.45 -0.32
N GLU A 285 -15.77 6.46 0.48
CA GLU A 285 -16.81 5.43 0.53
C GLU A 285 -16.26 4.03 0.86
N LEU A 286 -15.41 3.96 1.88
CA LEU A 286 -14.75 2.75 2.35
C LEU A 286 -14.99 2.54 3.85
N GLU A 287 -14.95 1.28 4.27
CA GLU A 287 -15.04 0.92 5.68
C GLU A 287 -13.63 0.94 6.34
N PRO A 288 -13.42 1.71 7.42
CA PRO A 288 -12.18 1.67 8.18
C PRO A 288 -12.13 0.44 9.11
N VAL A 289 -11.08 -0.36 9.00
CA VAL A 289 -10.80 -1.52 9.85
C VAL A 289 -9.55 -1.27 10.66
N PHE A 290 -9.65 -1.21 11.98
CA PHE A 290 -8.50 -1.07 12.87
C PHE A 290 -8.11 -2.43 13.45
N LYS A 291 -6.92 -2.93 13.10
CA LYS A 291 -6.43 -4.26 13.52
C LYS A 291 -5.07 -4.16 14.21
N LYS A 292 -4.81 -5.01 15.20
CA LYS A 292 -3.46 -5.17 15.74
C LYS A 292 -2.54 -5.83 14.71
N ASN A 293 -1.27 -5.42 14.68
CA ASN A 293 -0.28 -5.90 13.72
C ASN A 293 0.16 -7.34 14.06
N LYS A 294 0.41 -7.57 15.36
CA LYS A 294 1.10 -8.76 15.87
C LYS A 294 0.28 -9.45 16.96
N GLY A 295 -1.02 -9.69 16.70
CA GLY A 295 -1.96 -10.37 17.62
C GLY A 295 -3.26 -10.81 16.96
#